data_AF-A0AAW5JJ46-F1
#
_entry.id   AF-A0AAW5JJ46-F1
#
_cell.length_a   1.000
_cell.length_b   1.000
_cell.length_c   1.000
_cell.angle_alpha   90.00
_cell.angle_beta   90.00
_cell.angle_gamma   90.00
#
_symmetry.space_group_name_H-M   'P 1'
#
loop_
_entity.id
_entity.type
_entity.pdbx_description
1 polymer ?
#
loop_
_entity_poly.entity_id
_entity_poly.type
_entity_poly.pdbx_seq_one_letter_code
_entity_poly.pdbx_strand_id
1 'polypeptide(L)'
;MLLVWYPKCSTCQKAKAWLDGRGVGCDTRDIKLEHPGEDELRKWHAKSGLPLKRFFNTSGLKYKELSLKDRLPDLTEDEQYALLAADGMLVKRPILVGEDFVLVGFREKEWAQQLGFSD
;
A
#
# COMPACT_ATOMS: atom_id res chain seq x y z
N MET A 1 7.96 -12.05 -4.48
CA MET A 1 7.46 -10.72 -4.02
C MET A 1 5.95 -10.77 -3.96
N LEU A 2 5.33 -9.88 -3.17
CA LEU A 2 3.87 -9.81 -3.04
C LEU A 2 3.35 -8.45 -3.51
N LEU A 3 2.39 -8.44 -4.43
CA LEU A 3 1.62 -7.28 -4.85
C LEU A 3 0.27 -7.28 -4.15
N VAL A 4 0.11 -6.41 -3.16
CA VAL A 4 -1.17 -6.16 -2.49
C VAL A 4 -1.93 -5.10 -3.28
N TRP A 5 -3.08 -5.46 -3.82
CA TRP A 5 -3.77 -4.65 -4.81
C TRP A 5 -5.29 -4.76 -4.71
N TYR A 6 -5.99 -3.91 -5.46
CA TYR A 6 -7.43 -4.06 -5.69
C TYR A 6 -7.67 -4.20 -7.19
N PRO A 7 -8.26 -5.30 -7.69
CA PRO A 7 -8.38 -5.56 -9.13
C PRO A 7 -9.10 -4.47 -9.92
N LYS A 8 -10.02 -3.72 -9.28
CA LYS A 8 -10.76 -2.62 -9.91
C LYS A 8 -10.08 -1.26 -9.81
N CYS A 9 -8.86 -1.18 -9.26
CA CYS A 9 -8.10 0.06 -9.16
C CYS A 9 -7.19 0.23 -10.37
N SER A 10 -7.39 1.28 -11.16
CA SER A 10 -6.59 1.57 -12.37
C SER A 10 -5.10 1.73 -12.08
N THR A 11 -4.71 2.36 -10.97
CA THR A 11 -3.30 2.45 -10.55
C THR A 11 -2.72 1.08 -10.22
N CYS A 12 -3.49 0.19 -9.61
CA CYS A 12 -3.05 -1.18 -9.33
C CYS A 12 -2.88 -1.98 -10.62
N GLN A 13 -3.82 -1.87 -11.57
CA GLN A 13 -3.74 -2.52 -12.88
C GLN A 13 -2.50 -2.07 -13.65
N LYS A 14 -2.20 -0.75 -13.66
CA LYS A 14 -0.98 -0.20 -14.26
C LYS A 14 0.29 -0.77 -13.62
N ALA A 15 0.34 -0.81 -12.29
CA ALA A 15 1.49 -1.36 -11.56
C ALA A 15 1.69 -2.85 -11.85
N LYS A 16 0.61 -3.63 -11.88
CA LYS A 16 0.66 -5.06 -12.22
C LYS A 16 1.15 -5.26 -13.65
N ALA A 17 0.58 -4.55 -14.62
CA ALA A 17 1.00 -4.63 -16.02
C ALA A 17 2.47 -4.23 -16.21
N TRP A 18 2.95 -3.25 -15.45
CA TRP A 18 4.35 -2.84 -15.48
C TRP A 18 5.29 -3.94 -14.94
N LEU A 19 4.91 -4.61 -13.85
CA LEU A 19 5.66 -5.77 -13.32
C LEU A 19 5.65 -6.94 -14.33
N ASP A 20 4.47 -7.29 -14.84
CA ASP A 20 4.29 -8.37 -15.81
C ASP A 20 5.13 -8.13 -17.08
N GLY A 21 5.11 -6.89 -17.60
CA GLY A 21 5.86 -6.48 -18.79
C GLY A 21 7.38 -6.52 -18.62
N ARG A 22 7.89 -6.52 -17.38
CA ARG A 22 9.31 -6.67 -17.05
C ARG A 22 9.68 -8.08 -16.60
N GLY A 23 8.74 -9.03 -16.64
CA GLY A 23 8.96 -10.40 -16.19
C GLY A 23 9.16 -10.52 -14.67
N VAL A 24 8.68 -9.55 -13.89
CA VAL A 24 8.82 -9.55 -12.44
C VAL A 24 7.71 -10.39 -11.81
N GLY A 25 8.06 -11.60 -11.35
CA GLY A 25 7.14 -12.51 -10.68
C GLY A 25 6.69 -12.00 -9.30
N CYS A 26 5.39 -11.74 -9.16
CA CYS A 26 4.76 -11.37 -7.90
C CYS A 26 3.51 -12.20 -7.66
N ASP A 27 3.38 -12.74 -6.44
CA ASP A 27 2.10 -13.20 -5.94
C ASP A 27 1.17 -11.99 -5.78
N THR A 28 -0.14 -12.20 -5.88
CA THR A 28 -1.11 -11.12 -5.74
C THR A 28 -2.09 -11.38 -4.60
N ARG A 29 -2.35 -10.37 -3.77
CA ARG A 29 -3.35 -10.42 -2.70
C ARG A 29 -4.36 -9.29 -2.86
N ASP A 30 -5.66 -9.62 -2.89
CA ASP A 30 -6.72 -8.60 -2.94
C ASP A 30 -6.88 -7.94 -1.57
N ILE A 31 -6.49 -6.68 -1.46
CA ILE A 31 -6.57 -5.87 -0.23
C ILE A 31 -7.99 -5.80 0.34
N LYS A 32 -9.03 -5.98 -0.49
CA LYS A 32 -10.42 -5.97 -0.03
C LYS A 32 -10.82 -7.26 0.67
N LEU A 33 -10.32 -8.40 0.20
CA LEU A 33 -10.69 -9.73 0.68
C LEU A 33 -9.76 -10.20 1.80
N GLU A 34 -8.47 -9.87 1.67
CA GLU A 34 -7.39 -10.27 2.55
C GLU A 34 -6.59 -9.01 2.95
N HIS A 35 -7.22 -8.17 3.77
CA HIS A 35 -6.58 -6.96 4.28
C HIS A 35 -5.48 -7.32 5.30
N PRO A 36 -4.39 -6.54 5.36
CA PRO A 36 -3.31 -6.80 6.30
C PRO A 36 -3.76 -6.55 7.74
N GLY A 37 -3.23 -7.35 8.66
CA GLY A 37 -3.36 -7.09 10.10
C GLY A 37 -2.39 -5.99 10.57
N GLU A 38 -2.54 -5.57 11.84
CA GLU A 38 -1.67 -4.57 12.44
C GLU A 38 -0.18 -4.96 12.41
N ASP A 39 0.14 -6.21 12.74
CA ASP A 39 1.52 -6.71 12.74
C ASP A 39 2.18 -6.65 11.35
N GLU A 40 1.42 -6.98 10.30
CA GLU A 40 1.89 -6.84 8.92
C GLU A 40 2.10 -5.36 8.57
N LEU A 41 1.13 -4.51 8.89
CA LEU A 41 1.22 -3.07 8.63
C LEU A 41 2.39 -2.40 9.34
N ARG A 42 2.69 -2.78 10.59
CA ARG A 42 3.86 -2.27 11.33
C ARG A 42 5.15 -2.68 10.67
N LYS A 43 5.28 -3.95 10.28
CA LYS A 43 6.45 -4.46 9.54
C LYS A 43 6.62 -3.74 8.21
N TRP A 44 5.53 -3.55 7.48
CA TRP A 44 5.55 -2.88 6.19
C TRP A 44 5.89 -1.40 6.31
N HIS A 45 5.33 -0.71 7.31
CA HIS A 45 5.66 0.69 7.62
C HIS A 45 7.16 0.85 7.90
N ALA A 46 7.71 0.04 8.81
CA ALA A 46 9.13 0.09 9.15
C ALA A 46 10.04 -0.12 7.92
N LYS A 47 9.72 -1.11 7.06
CA LYS A 47 10.47 -1.39 5.83
C LYS A 47 10.31 -0.34 4.74
N SER A 48 9.24 0.46 4.78
CA SER A 48 8.99 1.50 3.76
C SER A 48 9.81 2.77 3.99
N GLY A 49 10.18 3.07 5.24
CA GLY A 49 10.80 4.34 5.62
C GLY A 49 9.91 5.57 5.39
N LEU A 50 8.61 5.39 5.12
CA LEU A 50 7.64 6.45 4.87
C LEU A 50 6.86 6.79 6.16
N PRO A 51 6.34 8.01 6.32
CA PRO A 51 5.40 8.30 7.39
C PRO A 51 4.12 7.45 7.27
N LEU A 52 3.57 6.98 8.40
CA LEU A 52 2.38 6.11 8.44
C LEU A 52 1.19 6.66 7.65
N LYS A 53 1.01 7.99 7.63
CA LYS A 53 -0.02 8.67 6.81
C LYS A 53 0.00 8.25 5.33
N ARG A 54 1.15 7.86 4.78
CA ARG A 54 1.28 7.37 3.40
C ARG A 54 0.59 6.03 3.15
N PHE A 55 0.34 5.24 4.19
CA PHE A 55 -0.41 3.99 4.13
C PHE A 55 -1.92 4.20 4.07
N PHE A 56 -2.42 5.43 4.28
CA PHE A 56 -3.83 5.73 4.12
C PHE A 56 -4.19 6.02 2.66
N ASN A 57 -5.31 5.47 2.21
CA ASN A 57 -5.95 5.78 0.94
C ASN A 57 -6.68 7.13 1.02
N THR A 58 -5.91 8.21 1.10
CA THR A 58 -6.43 9.58 1.29
C THR A 58 -7.39 10.06 0.19
N SER A 59 -7.35 9.44 -0.99
CA SER A 59 -8.25 9.74 -2.11
C SER A 59 -9.52 8.87 -2.10
N GLY A 60 -9.59 7.83 -1.28
CA GLY A 60 -10.69 6.88 -1.22
C GLY A 60 -11.94 7.45 -0.54
N LEU A 61 -13.10 6.91 -0.92
CA LEU A 61 -14.39 7.30 -0.34
C LEU A 61 -14.43 7.07 1.18
N LYS A 62 -13.97 5.90 1.65
CA LYS A 62 -13.90 5.56 3.08
C LYS A 62 -13.13 6.57 3.92
N TYR A 63 -12.00 7.08 3.40
CA TYR A 63 -11.21 8.10 4.10
C TYR A 63 -11.98 9.41 4.28
N LYS A 64 -12.78 9.80 3.26
CA LYS A 64 -13.62 11.00 3.30
C LYS A 64 -14.86 10.80 4.17
N GLU A 65 -15.53 9.66 4.04
CA GLU A 65 -16.73 9.29 4.82
C GLU A 65 -16.47 9.29 6.34
N LEU A 66 -15.27 8.87 6.74
CA LEU A 66 -14.86 8.82 8.15
C LEU A 66 -14.19 10.11 8.64
N SER A 67 -14.13 11.16 7.80
CA SER A 67 -13.48 12.44 8.07
C SER A 67 -12.04 12.29 8.61
N LEU A 68 -11.29 11.32 8.07
CA LEU A 68 -9.97 10.96 8.59
C LEU A 68 -8.92 12.06 8.37
N LYS A 69 -9.14 12.97 7.43
CA LYS A 69 -8.24 14.12 7.22
C LYS A 69 -8.06 14.92 8.51
N ASP A 70 -9.16 15.16 9.20
CA ASP A 70 -9.20 16.05 10.36
C ASP A 70 -8.93 15.27 11.65
N ARG A 71 -9.28 13.98 11.69
CA ARG A 71 -9.10 13.12 12.87
C ARG A 71 -7.71 12.52 13.01
N LEU A 72 -7.03 12.16 11.90
CA LEU A 72 -5.74 11.48 11.95
C LEU A 72 -4.65 12.21 12.78
N PRO A 73 -4.53 13.56 12.74
CA PRO A 73 -3.56 14.26 13.58
C PRO A 73 -3.73 14.04 15.08
N ASP A 74 -4.94 13.72 15.53
CA ASP A 74 -5.27 13.53 16.95
C ASP A 74 -5.17 12.06 17.38
N LEU A 75 -4.93 11.13 16.44
CA LEU A 75 -4.82 9.70 16.71
C LEU A 75 -3.37 9.29 16.95
N THR A 76 -3.17 8.46 17.95
CA THR A 76 -1.92 7.74 18.18
C THR A 76 -1.60 6.80 17.01
N GLU A 77 -0.34 6.40 16.86
CA GLU A 77 0.03 5.44 15.81
C GLU A 77 -0.71 4.11 15.96
N ASP A 78 -0.92 3.63 17.19
CA ASP A 78 -1.64 2.39 17.46
C ASP A 78 -3.10 2.45 16.97
N GLU A 79 -3.79 3.57 17.21
CA GLU A 79 -5.13 3.79 16.68
C GLU A 79 -5.14 3.90 15.15
N GLN A 80 -4.11 4.49 14.55
CA GLN A 80 -3.97 4.54 13.09
C GLN A 80 -3.77 3.15 12.48
N TYR A 81 -2.98 2.28 13.13
CA TYR A 81 -2.81 0.90 12.72
C TYR A 81 -4.10 0.10 12.83
N ALA A 82 -4.81 0.23 13.95
CA ALA A 82 -6.10 -0.41 14.15
C ALA A 82 -7.11 0.01 13.05
N LEU A 83 -7.13 1.29 12.67
CA LEU A 83 -7.97 1.77 11.57
C LEU A 83 -7.61 1.14 10.22
N LEU A 84 -6.32 1.10 9.88
CA LEU A 84 -5.85 0.50 8.63
C LEU A 84 -6.15 -1.01 8.58
N ALA A 85 -5.98 -1.71 9.70
CA ALA A 85 -6.23 -3.14 9.82
C ALA A 85 -7.73 -3.49 9.78
N ALA A 86 -8.61 -2.55 10.14
CA ALA A 86 -10.05 -2.80 10.19
C ALA A 86 -10.73 -2.81 8.80
N ASP A 87 -10.19 -2.09 7.81
CA ASP A 87 -10.73 -2.06 6.45
C ASP A 87 -9.63 -1.83 5.42
N GLY A 88 -9.34 -2.85 4.60
CA GLY A 88 -8.36 -2.74 3.51
C GLY A 88 -8.67 -1.64 2.48
N MET A 89 -9.89 -1.11 2.43
CA MET A 89 -10.22 0.06 1.60
C MET A 89 -9.64 1.38 2.11
N LEU A 90 -9.26 1.43 3.39
CA LEU A 90 -8.49 2.52 3.99
C LEU A 90 -7.00 2.43 3.68
N VAL A 91 -6.50 1.28 3.25
CA VAL A 91 -5.08 1.07 2.93
C VAL A 91 -4.76 1.58 1.53
N LYS A 92 -3.66 2.35 1.43
CA LYS A 92 -3.10 2.85 0.17
C LYS A 92 -2.72 1.67 -0.71
N ARG A 93 -3.01 1.78 -1.99
CA ARG A 93 -2.78 0.71 -2.97
C ARG A 93 -2.29 1.26 -4.31
N PRO A 94 -1.52 0.49 -5.08
CA PRO A 94 -0.96 -0.83 -4.73
C PRO A 94 0.13 -0.73 -3.65
N ILE A 95 0.46 -1.85 -3.01
CA ILE A 95 1.66 -2.01 -2.17
C ILE A 95 2.48 -3.17 -2.75
N LEU A 96 3.78 -2.95 -2.98
CA LEU A 96 4.72 -4.00 -3.36
C LEU A 96 5.58 -4.34 -2.14
N VAL A 97 5.52 -5.59 -1.70
CA VAL A 97 6.28 -6.11 -0.57
C VAL A 97 7.39 -7.01 -1.09
N GLY A 98 8.63 -6.55 -0.89
CA GLY A 98 9.85 -7.31 -1.13
C GLY A 98 10.39 -7.94 0.15
N GLU A 99 11.59 -8.52 0.06
CA GLU A 99 12.27 -9.10 1.21
C GLU A 99 12.64 -8.01 2.23
N ASP A 100 13.36 -6.97 1.77
CA ASP A 100 13.87 -5.90 2.64
C ASP A 100 13.24 -4.51 2.39
N PHE A 101 12.26 -4.43 1.50
CA PHE A 101 11.63 -3.16 1.13
C PHE A 101 10.12 -3.26 1.04
N VAL A 102 9.45 -2.12 1.22
CA VAL A 102 8.03 -1.96 0.91
C VAL A 102 7.82 -0.66 0.13
N LEU A 103 7.19 -0.76 -1.04
CA LEU A 103 6.79 0.38 -1.86
C LEU A 103 5.29 0.62 -1.73
N VAL A 104 4.90 1.86 -1.43
CA VAL A 104 3.51 2.24 -1.19
C VAL A 104 3.00 3.18 -2.26
N GLY A 105 1.98 2.74 -3.00
CA GLY A 105 1.54 3.37 -4.23
C GLY A 105 2.45 3.01 -5.41
N PHE A 106 2.02 3.39 -6.61
CA PHE A 106 2.79 3.15 -7.83
C PHE A 106 3.44 4.42 -8.32
N ARG A 107 4.78 4.42 -8.34
CA ARG A 107 5.63 5.43 -8.96
C ARG A 107 6.70 4.69 -9.72
N GLU A 108 6.58 4.69 -11.04
CA GLU A 108 7.40 3.86 -11.92
C GLU A 108 8.90 4.03 -11.67
N LYS A 109 9.40 5.27 -11.55
CA LYS A 109 10.82 5.54 -11.28
C LYS A 109 11.31 4.95 -9.94
N GLU A 110 10.51 5.07 -8.88
CA GLU A 110 10.85 4.51 -7.56
C GLU A 110 10.86 2.98 -7.60
N TRP A 111 9.90 2.38 -8.29
CA TRP A 111 9.83 0.93 -8.46
C TRP A 111 10.96 0.41 -9.33
N ALA A 112 11.29 1.11 -10.42
CA ALA A 112 12.43 0.80 -11.28
C ALA A 112 13.73 0.80 -10.49
N GLN A 113 14.02 1.88 -9.78
CA GLN A 113 15.21 2.01 -8.96
C GLN A 113 15.30 0.92 -7.88
N GLN A 114 14.21 0.67 -7.15
CA GLN A 114 14.20 -0.34 -6.08
C GLN A 114 14.40 -1.76 -6.61
N LEU A 115 13.93 -2.06 -7.82
CA LEU A 115 14.04 -3.36 -8.47
C LEU A 115 15.29 -3.50 -9.34
N GLY A 116 16.18 -2.49 -9.36
CA GLY A 116 17.43 -2.53 -10.11
C GLY A 116 17.28 -2.30 -11.62
N PHE A 117 16.18 -1.70 -12.05
CA PHE A 117 16.01 -1.24 -13.44
C PHE A 117 16.58 0.16 -13.62
N SER A 118 17.32 0.36 -14.70
CA SER A 118 17.92 1.63 -15.09
C SER A 118 17.09 2.26 -16.20
N ASP A 119 16.04 3.01 -15.84
CA ASP A 119 15.23 3.80 -16.80
C ASP A 119 15.13 5.28 -16.38
#